data_AF-A0A919I2T3-F1
#
_entry.id   AF-A0A919I2T3-F1
#
_cell.length_a   1.000
_cell.length_b   1.000
_cell.length_c   1.000
_cell.angle_alpha   90.00
_cell.angle_beta   90.00
_cell.angle_gamma   90.00
#
_symmetry.space_group_name_H-M   'P 1'
#
loop_
_entity.id
_entity.type
_entity.pdbx_description
1 polymer ?
#
loop_
_entity_poly.entity_id
_entity_poly.type
_entity_poly.pdbx_seq_one_letter_code
_entity_poly.pdbx_strand_id
1 'polypeptide(L)'
;MKRLEGYRNFCNKLWNASRFVLMNTEDQDCGFNGGEMVLSLADRWIIAEFNHTVKAYREALDNFRFDIAAGILYEFTWNQFCDWYLELTKPVMNGGSEAELRGTRHTLVTVLEGLLRLAHPIIPFITETIWQRVKAICGITADTIMLQPFPQYDASQVDDAALADTEWLKQAIVAVRNIRAEMNIAPGKPLELLLRGCSKEAERRVNDNRSFLLNWRVWKALPCCLPMIKVRSR
;
A
#
# COMPACT_ATOMS: atom_id res chain seq x y z
N MET A 1 5.02 -30.76 2.58
CA MET A 1 4.48 -30.00 3.74
C MET A 1 4.71 -28.49 3.63
N LYS A 2 5.94 -27.99 3.47
CA LYS A 2 6.24 -26.53 3.44
C LYS A 2 5.44 -25.69 2.40
N ARG A 3 5.11 -26.25 1.22
CA ARG A 3 4.31 -25.55 0.19
C ARG A 3 2.84 -25.34 0.58
N LEU A 4 2.19 -26.38 1.11
CA LEU A 4 0.79 -26.30 1.56
C LEU A 4 0.63 -25.31 2.72
N GLU A 5 1.61 -25.28 3.61
CA GLU A 5 1.66 -24.29 4.69
C GLU A 5 1.79 -22.87 4.14
N GLY A 6 2.66 -22.65 3.14
CA GLY A 6 2.77 -21.38 2.43
C GLY A 6 1.44 -20.91 1.81
N TYR A 7 0.71 -21.80 1.14
CA TYR A 7 -0.59 -21.47 0.55
C TYR A 7 -1.65 -21.13 1.59
N ARG A 8 -1.70 -21.89 2.70
CA ARG A 8 -2.58 -21.57 3.83
C ARG A 8 -2.25 -20.20 4.42
N ASN A 9 -0.97 -19.90 4.58
CA ASN A 9 -0.51 -18.61 5.12
C ASN A 9 -0.88 -17.45 4.19
N PHE A 10 -0.82 -17.66 2.86
CA PHE A 10 -1.28 -16.68 1.88
C PHE A 10 -2.79 -16.38 2.03
N CYS A 11 -3.64 -17.42 2.07
CA CYS A 11 -5.08 -17.25 2.29
C CYS A 11 -5.37 -16.53 3.61
N ASN A 12 -4.65 -16.86 4.70
CA ASN A 12 -4.78 -16.17 5.98
C ASN A 12 -4.36 -14.70 5.90
N LYS A 13 -3.29 -14.39 5.16
CA LYS A 13 -2.82 -13.02 4.94
C LYS A 13 -3.88 -12.19 4.19
N LEU A 14 -4.42 -12.73 3.09
CA LEU A 14 -5.52 -12.10 2.35
C LEU A 14 -6.74 -11.88 3.24
N TRP A 15 -7.14 -12.89 4.03
CA TRP A 15 -8.26 -12.76 4.96
C TRP A 15 -8.06 -11.63 5.98
N ASN A 16 -6.87 -11.58 6.60
CA ASN A 16 -6.55 -10.56 7.59
C ASN A 16 -6.46 -9.15 6.98
N ALA A 17 -5.90 -9.03 5.78
CA ALA A 17 -5.88 -7.78 5.02
C ALA A 17 -7.31 -7.29 4.73
N SER A 18 -8.17 -8.17 4.25
CA SER A 18 -9.58 -7.85 4.00
C SER A 18 -10.33 -7.46 5.27
N ARG A 19 -10.07 -8.13 6.41
CA ARG A 19 -10.63 -7.73 7.69
C ARG A 19 -10.20 -6.33 8.11
N PHE A 20 -8.92 -5.99 7.91
CA PHE A 20 -8.43 -4.64 8.19
C PHE A 20 -9.16 -3.61 7.33
N VAL A 21 -9.29 -3.85 6.03
CA VAL A 21 -10.00 -2.93 5.13
C VAL A 21 -11.45 -2.76 5.59
N LEU A 22 -12.19 -3.87 5.71
CA LEU A 22 -13.61 -3.86 6.10
C LEU A 22 -13.83 -3.12 7.43
N MET A 23 -12.99 -3.36 8.44
CA MET A 23 -13.11 -2.69 9.74
C MET A 23 -12.92 -1.16 9.66
N ASN A 24 -12.22 -0.65 8.66
CA ASN A 24 -11.97 0.78 8.47
C ASN A 24 -12.91 1.45 7.46
N THR A 25 -13.78 0.67 6.80
CA THR A 25 -14.61 1.12 5.66
C THR A 25 -16.08 0.78 5.80
N GLU A 26 -16.45 -0.30 6.51
CA GLU A 26 -17.84 -0.61 6.83
C GLU A 26 -18.46 0.56 7.62
N ASP A 27 -19.64 1.00 7.20
CA ASP A 27 -20.37 2.15 7.76
C ASP A 27 -19.62 3.51 7.71
N GLN A 28 -18.60 3.63 6.85
CA GLN A 28 -17.84 4.87 6.65
C GLN A 28 -18.08 5.48 5.26
N ASP A 29 -17.88 6.78 5.12
CA ASP A 29 -17.85 7.43 3.80
C ASP A 29 -16.59 7.00 3.03
N CYS A 30 -16.81 6.19 1.99
CA CYS A 30 -15.79 5.68 1.07
C CYS A 30 -15.86 6.36 -0.30
N GLY A 31 -16.57 7.48 -0.45
CA GLY A 31 -16.62 8.28 -1.67
C GLY A 31 -17.46 7.70 -2.82
N PHE A 32 -18.11 6.55 -2.66
CA PHE A 32 -18.97 5.96 -3.70
C PHE A 32 -20.26 6.76 -3.97
N ASN A 33 -20.66 7.63 -3.04
CA ASN A 33 -21.77 8.58 -3.21
C ASN A 33 -21.28 10.00 -3.55
N GLY A 34 -20.00 10.15 -3.90
CA GLY A 34 -19.37 11.42 -4.24
C GLY A 34 -18.71 12.15 -3.06
N GLY A 35 -18.48 13.44 -3.28
CA GLY A 35 -17.76 14.34 -2.37
C GLY A 35 -16.24 14.35 -2.57
N GLU A 36 -15.59 15.32 -1.95
CA GLU A 36 -14.17 15.59 -2.16
C GLU A 36 -13.28 14.46 -1.63
N MET A 37 -12.33 14.03 -2.46
CA MET A 37 -11.32 13.04 -2.11
C MET A 37 -9.94 13.59 -2.37
N VAL A 38 -9.06 13.47 -1.38
CA VAL A 38 -7.65 13.81 -1.50
C VAL A 38 -6.85 12.52 -1.38
N LEU A 39 -6.16 12.14 -2.45
CA LEU A 39 -5.34 10.93 -2.48
C LEU A 39 -3.93 11.25 -1.97
N SER A 40 -3.46 10.46 -1.01
CA SER A 40 -2.08 10.53 -0.55
C SER A 40 -1.10 10.01 -1.61
N LEU A 41 0.20 10.21 -1.38
CA LEU A 41 1.24 9.56 -2.17
C LEU A 41 1.07 8.03 -2.20
N ALA A 42 0.74 7.43 -1.04
CA ALA A 42 0.54 5.99 -0.92
C ALA A 42 -0.66 5.49 -1.71
N ASP A 43 -1.75 6.25 -1.73
CA ASP A 43 -2.97 5.92 -2.48
C ASP A 43 -2.70 5.93 -3.99
N ARG A 44 -2.07 6.99 -4.49
CA ARG A 44 -1.68 7.08 -5.91
C ARG A 44 -0.70 5.97 -6.31
N TRP A 45 0.27 5.69 -5.44
CA TRP A 45 1.24 4.63 -5.67
C TRP A 45 0.59 3.25 -5.79
N ILE A 46 -0.28 2.86 -4.84
CA ILE A 46 -0.86 1.52 -4.88
C ILE A 46 -1.81 1.33 -6.08
N ILE A 47 -2.48 2.40 -6.53
CA ILE A 47 -3.31 2.38 -7.74
C ILE A 47 -2.43 2.08 -8.96
N ALA A 48 -1.32 2.82 -9.13
CA ALA A 48 -0.38 2.59 -10.23
C ALA A 48 0.27 1.20 -10.17
N GLU A 49 0.66 0.74 -8.98
CA GLU A 49 1.24 -0.58 -8.75
C GLU A 49 0.24 -1.71 -9.07
N PHE A 50 -1.02 -1.55 -8.64
CA PHE A 50 -2.07 -2.51 -8.96
C PHE A 50 -2.35 -2.55 -10.47
N ASN A 51 -2.37 -1.40 -11.13
CA ASN A 51 -2.54 -1.31 -12.57
C ASN A 51 -1.43 -2.06 -13.34
N HIS A 52 -0.17 -1.91 -12.93
CA HIS A 52 0.95 -2.69 -13.48
C HIS A 52 0.82 -4.19 -13.18
N THR A 53 0.37 -4.53 -11.98
CA THR A 53 0.11 -5.93 -11.57
C THR A 53 -0.95 -6.57 -12.46
N VAL A 54 -2.05 -5.88 -12.74
CA VAL A 54 -3.13 -6.35 -13.63
C VAL A 54 -2.58 -6.65 -15.03
N LYS A 55 -1.75 -5.74 -15.57
CA LYS A 55 -1.14 -5.92 -16.90
C LYS A 55 -0.26 -7.18 -16.94
N ALA A 56 0.67 -7.31 -16.00
CA ALA A 56 1.59 -8.44 -15.96
C ALA A 56 0.88 -9.78 -15.68
N TYR A 57 -0.12 -9.77 -14.79
CA TYR A 57 -0.93 -10.96 -14.48
C TYR A 57 -1.73 -11.41 -15.71
N ARG A 58 -2.34 -10.48 -16.44
CA ARG A 58 -3.08 -10.79 -17.66
C ARG A 58 -2.16 -11.34 -18.75
N GLU A 59 -0.99 -10.75 -18.95
CA GLU A 59 0.01 -11.29 -19.90
C GLU A 59 0.42 -12.72 -19.53
N ALA A 60 0.63 -13.01 -18.24
CA ALA A 60 0.92 -14.37 -17.78
C ALA A 60 -0.23 -15.35 -18.08
N LEU A 61 -1.49 -14.93 -17.86
CA LEU A 61 -2.66 -15.75 -18.18
C LEU A 61 -2.83 -15.99 -19.69
N ASP A 62 -2.64 -14.96 -20.51
CA ASP A 62 -2.76 -15.06 -21.97
C ASP A 62 -1.72 -16.03 -22.56
N ASN A 63 -0.59 -16.21 -21.87
CA ASN A 63 0.45 -17.18 -22.20
C ASN A 63 0.35 -18.50 -21.42
N PHE A 64 -0.77 -18.76 -20.74
CA PHE A 64 -1.02 -19.96 -19.93
C PHE A 64 0.01 -20.20 -18.81
N ARG A 65 0.70 -19.16 -18.35
CA ARG A 65 1.70 -19.19 -17.28
C ARG A 65 1.07 -18.91 -15.92
N PHE A 66 0.23 -19.84 -15.47
CA PHE A 66 -0.43 -19.78 -14.15
C PHE A 66 0.55 -19.72 -12.98
N ASP A 67 1.75 -20.30 -13.14
CA ASP A 67 2.83 -20.23 -12.17
C ASP A 67 3.36 -18.80 -11.99
N ILE A 68 3.55 -18.07 -13.10
CA ILE A 68 3.96 -16.66 -13.07
C ILE A 68 2.82 -15.80 -12.52
N ALA A 69 1.58 -16.04 -12.97
CA ALA A 69 0.40 -15.32 -12.51
C ALA A 69 0.23 -15.45 -10.96
N ALA A 70 0.38 -16.65 -10.43
CA ALA A 70 0.35 -16.88 -8.98
C ALA A 70 1.49 -16.16 -8.24
N GLY A 71 2.68 -16.11 -8.82
CA GLY A 71 3.82 -15.35 -8.28
C GLY A 71 3.57 -13.84 -8.23
N ILE A 72 3.03 -13.27 -9.32
CA ILE A 72 2.66 -11.85 -9.40
C ILE A 72 1.59 -11.51 -8.36
N LEU A 73 0.56 -12.35 -8.25
CA LEU A 73 -0.50 -12.17 -7.25
C LEU A 73 0.05 -12.21 -5.83
N TYR A 74 0.96 -13.15 -5.54
CA TYR A 74 1.61 -13.25 -4.25
C TYR A 74 2.41 -11.98 -3.92
N GLU A 75 3.26 -11.55 -4.85
CA GLU A 75 4.11 -10.36 -4.72
C GLU A 75 3.28 -9.11 -4.42
N PHE A 76 2.24 -8.85 -5.22
CA PHE A 76 1.38 -7.70 -5.01
C PHE A 76 0.65 -7.77 -3.68
N THR A 77 -0.03 -8.90 -3.40
CA THR A 77 -0.85 -9.04 -2.18
C THR A 77 0.01 -8.91 -0.93
N TRP A 78 1.12 -9.64 -0.87
CA TRP A 78 1.91 -9.74 0.34
C TRP A 78 2.82 -8.53 0.51
N ASN A 79 3.63 -8.24 -0.50
CA ASN A 79 4.72 -7.29 -0.35
C ASN A 79 4.26 -5.86 -0.63
N GLN A 80 3.36 -5.63 -1.60
CA GLN A 80 2.92 -4.28 -1.93
C GLN A 80 1.71 -3.85 -1.09
N PHE A 81 0.62 -4.60 -1.16
CA PHE A 81 -0.63 -4.25 -0.48
C PHE A 81 -0.51 -4.39 1.04
N CYS A 82 -0.16 -5.58 1.54
CA CYS A 82 -0.17 -5.83 2.98
C CYS A 82 1.00 -5.20 3.74
N ASP A 83 2.24 -5.41 3.28
CA ASP A 83 3.43 -5.01 4.03
C ASP A 83 3.73 -3.51 3.92
N TRP A 84 3.33 -2.88 2.80
CA TRP A 84 3.46 -1.44 2.59
C TRP A 84 2.12 -0.73 2.68
N TYR A 85 1.23 -0.86 1.70
CA TYR A 85 0.09 0.04 1.58
C TYR A 85 -0.78 0.10 2.84
N LEU A 86 -1.16 -1.04 3.45
CA LEU A 86 -1.94 -1.04 4.69
C LEU A 86 -1.23 -0.33 5.86
N GLU A 87 0.10 -0.38 5.92
CA GLU A 87 0.87 0.37 6.91
C GLU A 87 0.94 1.86 6.56
N LEU A 88 1.04 2.18 5.26
CA LEU A 88 1.10 3.55 4.75
C LEU A 88 -0.20 4.33 4.95
N THR A 89 -1.36 3.66 5.06
CA THR A 89 -2.65 4.32 5.31
C THR A 89 -2.85 4.75 6.76
N LYS A 90 -2.16 4.11 7.72
CA LYS A 90 -2.38 4.34 9.17
C LYS A 90 -2.24 5.80 9.61
N PRO A 91 -1.30 6.62 9.12
CA PRO A 91 -1.23 8.03 9.49
C PRO A 91 -2.49 8.81 9.10
N VAL A 92 -3.04 8.56 7.91
CA VAL A 92 -4.30 9.18 7.47
C VAL A 92 -5.45 8.68 8.33
N MET A 93 -5.53 7.37 8.59
CA MET A 93 -6.58 6.80 9.45
C MET A 93 -6.56 7.30 10.90
N ASN A 94 -5.43 7.79 11.40
CA ASN A 94 -5.27 8.26 12.78
C ASN A 94 -5.40 9.79 12.95
N GLY A 95 -5.79 10.54 11.92
CA GLY A 95 -5.96 12.00 12.04
C GLY A 95 -5.94 12.81 10.74
N GLY A 96 -6.20 12.18 9.60
CA GLY A 96 -6.41 12.89 8.34
C GLY A 96 -7.73 13.67 8.33
N SER A 97 -7.85 14.61 7.40
CA SER A 97 -9.10 15.30 7.10
C SER A 97 -10.15 14.36 6.51
N GLU A 98 -11.42 14.76 6.51
CA GLU A 98 -12.51 13.97 5.93
C GLU A 98 -12.27 13.64 4.44
N ALA A 99 -11.67 14.55 3.67
CA ALA A 99 -11.36 14.31 2.26
C ALA A 99 -10.21 13.30 2.08
N GLU A 100 -9.20 13.33 2.95
CA GLU A 100 -8.10 12.35 2.95
C GLU A 100 -8.59 10.98 3.41
N LEU A 101 -9.36 10.92 4.50
CA LEU A 101 -9.98 9.68 4.99
C LEU A 101 -10.84 9.03 3.90
N ARG A 102 -11.68 9.80 3.22
CA ARG A 102 -12.51 9.33 2.10
C ARG A 102 -11.66 8.80 0.96
N GLY A 103 -10.62 9.54 0.54
CA GLY A 103 -9.70 9.13 -0.51
C GLY A 103 -8.98 7.82 -0.20
N THR A 104 -8.45 7.68 1.02
CA THR A 104 -7.76 6.45 1.45
C THR A 104 -8.73 5.27 1.60
N ARG A 105 -9.93 5.47 2.16
CA ARG A 105 -10.97 4.42 2.25
C ARG A 105 -11.42 3.96 0.87
N HIS A 106 -11.70 4.91 -0.02
CA HIS A 106 -12.06 4.62 -1.41
C HIS A 106 -11.00 3.74 -2.09
N THR A 107 -9.72 4.12 -1.91
CA THR A 107 -8.60 3.41 -2.52
C THR A 107 -8.43 2.00 -1.92
N LEU A 108 -8.50 1.84 -0.60
CA LEU A 108 -8.47 0.54 0.07
C LEU A 108 -9.53 -0.42 -0.44
N VAL A 109 -10.78 0.05 -0.53
CA VAL A 109 -11.92 -0.77 -1.00
C VAL A 109 -11.75 -1.12 -2.47
N THR A 110 -11.42 -0.15 -3.32
CA THR A 110 -11.32 -0.34 -4.76
C THR A 110 -10.17 -1.29 -5.13
N VAL A 111 -9.00 -1.13 -4.51
CA VAL A 111 -7.85 -2.02 -4.74
C VAL A 111 -8.14 -3.42 -4.19
N LEU A 112 -8.76 -3.54 -3.02
CA LEU A 112 -9.14 -4.85 -2.48
C LEU A 112 -10.15 -5.57 -3.38
N GLU A 113 -11.19 -4.88 -3.83
CA GLU A 113 -12.19 -5.45 -4.74
C GLU A 113 -11.55 -5.96 -6.03
N GLY A 114 -10.69 -5.15 -6.66
CA GLY A 114 -9.93 -5.54 -7.84
C GLY A 114 -8.99 -6.71 -7.58
N LEU A 115 -8.30 -6.72 -6.44
CA LEU A 115 -7.41 -7.82 -6.03
C LEU A 115 -8.18 -9.14 -5.87
N LEU A 116 -9.38 -9.10 -5.27
CA LEU A 116 -10.22 -10.29 -5.12
C LEU A 116 -10.64 -10.85 -6.48
N ARG A 117 -11.02 -9.99 -7.44
CA ARG A 117 -11.32 -10.42 -8.82
C ARG A 117 -10.10 -11.01 -9.52
N LEU A 118 -8.92 -10.40 -9.33
CA LEU A 118 -7.66 -10.91 -9.89
C LEU A 118 -7.29 -12.30 -9.32
N ALA A 119 -7.53 -12.51 -8.03
CA ALA A 119 -7.21 -13.73 -7.30
C ALA A 119 -8.23 -14.88 -7.50
N HIS A 120 -9.46 -14.56 -7.91
CA HIS A 120 -10.55 -15.53 -7.96
C HIS A 120 -10.28 -16.78 -8.81
N PRO A 121 -9.61 -16.70 -9.99
CA PRO A 121 -9.28 -17.89 -10.77
C PRO A 121 -8.38 -18.92 -10.05
N ILE A 122 -7.66 -18.50 -9.01
CA ILE A 122 -6.71 -19.34 -8.27
C ILE A 122 -7.28 -19.80 -6.93
N ILE A 123 -7.98 -18.92 -6.22
CA ILE A 123 -8.51 -19.17 -4.86
C ILE A 123 -9.99 -18.76 -4.76
N PRO A 124 -10.91 -19.46 -5.46
CA PRO A 124 -12.26 -18.97 -5.71
C PRO A 124 -13.13 -18.87 -4.46
N PHE A 125 -13.04 -19.84 -3.55
CA PHE A 125 -13.95 -19.88 -2.39
C PHE A 125 -13.71 -18.77 -1.38
N ILE A 126 -12.44 -18.48 -1.05
CA ILE A 126 -12.10 -17.42 -0.09
C ILE A 126 -12.33 -16.04 -0.71
N THR A 127 -12.02 -15.86 -2.00
CA THR A 127 -12.25 -14.59 -2.70
C THR A 127 -13.73 -14.29 -2.81
N GLU A 128 -14.57 -15.27 -3.15
CA GLU A 128 -16.04 -15.15 -3.14
C GLU A 128 -16.53 -14.74 -1.75
N THR A 129 -16.12 -15.45 -0.70
CA THR A 129 -16.56 -15.18 0.68
C THR A 129 -16.24 -13.75 1.12
N ILE A 130 -15.04 -13.26 0.79
CA ILE A 130 -14.64 -11.89 1.12
C ILE A 130 -15.39 -10.88 0.25
N TRP A 131 -15.46 -11.13 -1.06
CA TRP A 131 -16.03 -10.21 -2.03
C TRP A 131 -17.52 -9.95 -1.78
N GLN A 132 -18.28 -10.93 -1.31
CA GLN A 132 -19.68 -10.73 -0.89
C GLN A 132 -19.85 -9.62 0.16
N ARG A 133 -18.84 -9.36 0.99
CA ARG A 133 -18.84 -8.25 1.95
C ARG A 133 -18.38 -6.95 1.31
N VAL A 134 -17.30 -7.00 0.53
CA VAL A 134 -16.73 -5.83 -0.14
C VAL A 134 -17.71 -5.22 -1.15
N LYS A 135 -18.44 -6.05 -1.90
CA LYS A 135 -19.38 -5.61 -2.95
C LYS A 135 -20.46 -4.67 -2.39
N ALA A 136 -20.88 -4.87 -1.14
CA ALA A 136 -21.89 -4.03 -0.49
C ALA A 136 -21.41 -2.58 -0.31
N ILE A 137 -20.12 -2.40 0.00
CA ILE A 137 -19.49 -1.08 0.16
C ILE A 137 -19.36 -0.37 -1.19
N CYS A 138 -19.02 -1.12 -2.24
CA CYS A 138 -18.90 -0.60 -3.61
C CYS A 138 -20.26 -0.34 -4.29
N GLY A 139 -21.39 -0.72 -3.67
CA GLY A 139 -22.71 -0.65 -4.30
C GLY A 139 -22.92 -1.66 -5.45
N ILE A 140 -22.14 -2.75 -5.47
CA ILE A 140 -22.25 -3.80 -6.50
C ILE A 140 -23.34 -4.80 -6.11
N THR A 141 -24.32 -5.00 -6.98
CA THR A 141 -25.50 -5.86 -6.74
C THR A 141 -25.37 -7.27 -7.30
N ALA A 142 -24.28 -7.59 -8.00
CA ALA A 142 -24.13 -8.88 -8.66
C ALA A 142 -23.99 -10.05 -7.66
N ASP A 143 -24.48 -11.22 -8.05
CA ASP A 143 -24.60 -12.38 -7.16
C ASP A 143 -23.27 -13.05 -6.84
N THR A 144 -22.33 -13.09 -7.78
CA THR A 144 -21.04 -13.78 -7.64
C THR A 144 -19.91 -12.99 -8.28
N ILE A 145 -18.73 -13.06 -7.67
CA ILE A 145 -17.50 -12.48 -8.21
C ILE A 145 -17.08 -13.16 -9.53
N MET A 146 -17.45 -14.44 -9.72
CA MET A 146 -17.05 -15.24 -10.88
C MET A 146 -17.51 -14.66 -12.22
N LEU A 147 -18.62 -13.93 -12.22
CA LEU A 147 -19.20 -13.29 -13.40
C LEU A 147 -18.82 -11.82 -13.55
N GLN A 148 -17.99 -11.28 -12.66
CA GLN A 148 -17.55 -9.90 -12.75
C GLN A 148 -16.53 -9.70 -13.88
N PRO A 149 -16.53 -8.54 -14.55
CA PRO A 149 -15.48 -8.19 -15.49
C PRO A 149 -14.11 -8.30 -14.83
N PHE A 150 -13.19 -8.98 -15.51
CA PHE A 150 -11.82 -9.10 -15.03
C PHE A 150 -11.13 -7.72 -15.06
N PRO A 151 -10.29 -7.36 -14.07
CA PRO A 151 -9.55 -6.10 -14.06
C PRO A 151 -8.78 -5.88 -15.36
N GLN A 152 -8.70 -4.63 -15.83
CA GLN A 152 -8.01 -4.27 -17.06
C GLN A 152 -6.99 -3.16 -16.78
N TYR A 153 -5.89 -3.19 -17.52
CA TYR A 153 -4.91 -2.12 -17.48
C TYR A 153 -5.52 -0.82 -18.01
N ASP A 154 -5.26 0.28 -17.30
CA ASP A 154 -5.71 1.62 -17.63
C ASP A 154 -4.50 2.55 -17.69
N ALA A 155 -4.19 3.09 -18.87
CA ALA A 155 -3.06 3.98 -19.06
C ALA A 155 -3.19 5.29 -18.26
N SER A 156 -4.41 5.69 -17.88
CA SER A 156 -4.64 6.89 -17.07
C SER A 156 -4.27 6.72 -15.60
N GLN A 157 -4.09 5.48 -15.13
CA GLN A 157 -3.71 5.15 -13.75
C GLN A 157 -2.19 5.02 -13.56
N VAL A 158 -1.40 5.31 -14.59
CA VAL A 158 0.07 5.35 -14.47
C VAL A 158 0.47 6.63 -13.75
N ASP A 159 1.26 6.49 -12.67
CA ASP A 159 1.85 7.61 -11.93
C ASP A 159 3.32 7.28 -11.60
N ASP A 160 4.21 7.53 -12.56
CA ASP A 160 5.65 7.27 -12.43
C ASP A 160 6.30 8.05 -11.29
N ALA A 161 5.77 9.24 -10.99
CA ALA A 161 6.25 10.05 -9.87
C ALA A 161 5.89 9.40 -8.53
N ALA A 162 4.64 8.94 -8.36
CA ALA A 162 4.22 8.24 -7.15
C ALA A 162 4.97 6.92 -6.94
N LEU A 163 5.22 6.17 -8.03
CA LEU A 163 6.05 4.97 -8.01
C LEU A 163 7.48 5.27 -7.54
N ALA A 164 8.15 6.23 -8.16
CA ALA A 164 9.54 6.57 -7.85
C ALA A 164 9.71 7.15 -6.43
N ASP A 165 8.78 8.00 -6.00
CA ASP A 165 8.82 8.61 -4.66
C ASP A 165 8.56 7.59 -3.56
N THR A 166 7.57 6.72 -3.76
CA THR A 166 7.25 5.70 -2.75
C THR A 166 8.38 4.68 -2.65
N GLU A 167 8.98 4.26 -3.76
CA GLU A 167 10.13 3.36 -3.74
C GLU A 167 11.32 3.97 -2.99
N TRP A 168 11.60 5.26 -3.20
CA TRP A 168 12.64 5.95 -2.43
C TRP A 168 12.32 5.97 -0.92
N LEU A 169 11.07 6.22 -0.54
CA LEU A 169 10.64 6.20 0.86
C LEU A 169 10.76 4.79 1.47
N LYS A 170 10.41 3.74 0.72
CA LYS A 170 10.59 2.35 1.15
C LYS A 170 12.05 2.05 1.44
N GLN A 171 12.96 2.42 0.54
CA GLN A 171 14.39 2.24 0.71
C GLN A 171 14.92 2.98 1.94
N ALA A 172 14.49 4.23 2.16
CA ALA A 172 14.85 5.00 3.34
C ALA A 172 14.35 4.33 4.64
N ILE A 173 13.11 3.85 4.66
CA ILE A 173 12.54 3.15 5.83
C ILE A 173 13.29 1.85 6.12
N VAL A 174 13.59 1.05 5.08
CA VAL A 174 14.35 -0.20 5.22
C VAL A 174 15.76 0.09 5.76
N ALA A 175 16.45 1.09 5.22
CA ALA A 175 17.77 1.49 5.71
C ALA A 175 17.75 1.84 7.20
N VAL A 176 16.74 2.59 7.65
CA VAL A 176 16.62 2.95 9.08
C VAL A 176 16.29 1.72 9.94
N ARG A 177 15.44 0.81 9.46
CA ARG A 177 15.17 -0.46 10.17
C ARG A 177 16.42 -1.31 10.32
N ASN A 178 17.27 -1.38 9.29
CA ASN A 178 18.53 -2.12 9.33
C ASN A 178 19.49 -1.50 10.35
N ILE A 179 19.67 -0.18 10.34
CA ILE A 179 20.50 0.53 11.33
C ILE A 179 20.00 0.26 12.75
N ARG A 180 18.68 0.27 12.97
CA ARG A 180 18.10 -0.04 14.29
C ARG A 180 18.44 -1.47 14.73
N ALA A 181 18.34 -2.43 13.82
CA ALA A 181 18.66 -3.82 14.12
C ALA A 181 20.15 -4.01 14.45
N GLU A 182 21.03 -3.43 13.64
CA GLU A 182 22.50 -3.47 13.85
C GLU A 182 22.91 -2.81 15.17
N MET A 183 22.27 -1.70 15.51
CA MET A 183 22.56 -0.96 16.75
C MET A 183 21.76 -1.44 17.96
N ASN A 184 21.00 -2.54 17.84
CA ASN A 184 20.12 -3.10 18.86
C ASN A 184 19.18 -2.05 19.50
N ILE A 185 18.64 -1.14 18.68
CA ILE A 185 17.72 -0.09 19.10
C ILE A 185 16.29 -0.61 18.99
N ALA A 186 15.55 -0.59 20.11
CA ALA A 186 14.15 -0.99 20.13
C ALA A 186 13.30 -0.23 19.08
N PRO A 187 12.39 -0.91 18.33
CA PRO A 187 11.61 -0.29 17.25
C PRO A 187 10.80 0.94 17.69
N GLY A 188 10.27 0.93 18.91
CA GLY A 188 9.44 2.03 19.43
C GLY A 188 10.21 3.26 19.92
N LYS A 189 11.55 3.20 20.01
CA LYS A 189 12.37 4.32 20.50
C LYS A 189 12.53 5.37 19.39
N PRO A 190 12.21 6.66 19.64
CA PRO A 190 12.43 7.72 18.65
C PRO A 190 13.91 7.79 18.23
N LEU A 191 14.15 7.99 16.93
CA LEU A 191 15.48 8.18 16.38
C LEU A 191 15.53 9.54 15.67
N GLU A 192 16.62 10.27 15.87
CA GLU A 192 16.91 11.48 15.11
C GLU A 192 17.73 11.09 13.87
N LEU A 193 17.26 11.50 12.70
CA LEU A 193 17.93 11.22 11.43
C LEU A 193 18.41 12.52 10.82
N LEU A 194 19.67 12.49 10.38
CA LEU A 194 20.31 13.57 9.66
C LEU A 194 20.55 13.11 8.23
N LEU A 195 19.99 13.86 7.29
CA LEU A 195 20.25 13.69 5.88
C LEU A 195 21.48 14.52 5.49
N ARG A 196 22.43 13.90 4.78
CA ARG A 196 23.64 14.57 4.30
C ARG A 196 23.83 14.30 2.81
N GLY A 197 24.14 15.35 2.05
CA GLY A 197 24.40 15.24 0.62
C GLY A 197 23.17 14.87 -0.21
N CYS A 198 21.98 15.28 0.25
CA CYS A 198 20.74 15.00 -0.48
C CYS A 198 20.62 15.82 -1.76
N SER A 199 20.08 15.20 -2.80
CA SER A 199 19.59 15.93 -3.95
C SER A 199 18.33 16.74 -3.57
N LYS A 200 18.00 17.76 -4.36
CA LYS A 200 16.74 18.52 -4.21
C LYS A 200 15.50 17.62 -4.22
N GLU A 201 15.57 16.53 -4.98
CA GLU A 201 14.48 15.55 -5.07
C GLU A 201 14.31 14.77 -3.77
N ALA A 202 15.41 14.35 -3.14
CA ALA A 202 15.35 13.70 -1.83
C ALA A 202 14.83 14.65 -0.75
N GLU A 203 15.24 15.93 -0.79
CA GLU A 203 14.72 16.96 0.12
C GLU A 203 13.20 17.15 -0.07
N ARG A 204 12.74 17.25 -1.32
CA ARG A 204 11.31 17.35 -1.65
C ARG A 204 10.53 16.15 -1.09
N ARG A 205 10.96 14.92 -1.40
CA ARG A 205 10.30 13.68 -0.94
C ARG A 205 10.13 13.64 0.57
N VAL A 206 11.15 14.07 1.31
CA VAL A 206 11.14 14.09 2.78
C VAL A 206 10.20 15.16 3.31
N ASN A 207 10.22 16.36 2.72
CA ASN A 207 9.39 17.46 3.16
C ASN A 207 7.91 17.17 2.90
N ASP A 208 7.59 16.68 1.70
CA ASP A 208 6.22 16.35 1.28
C ASP A 208 5.61 15.20 2.12
N ASN A 209 6.45 14.31 2.65
CA ASN A 209 6.02 13.12 3.39
C ASN A 209 6.46 13.14 4.87
N ARG A 210 6.72 14.32 5.44
CA ARG A 210 7.27 14.46 6.79
C ARG A 210 6.36 13.85 7.85
N SER A 211 5.06 14.15 7.81
CA SER A 211 4.05 13.63 8.76
C SER A 211 4.04 12.10 8.78
N PHE A 212 4.11 11.49 7.60
CA PHE A 212 4.20 10.05 7.40
C PHE A 212 5.49 9.48 8.02
N LEU A 213 6.65 10.06 7.73
CA LEU A 213 7.95 9.62 8.23
C LEU A 213 8.08 9.74 9.77
N LEU A 214 7.40 10.69 10.39
CA LEU A 214 7.31 10.84 11.85
C LEU A 214 6.53 9.70 12.51
N ASN A 215 5.47 9.19 11.87
CA ASN A 215 4.63 8.13 12.45
C ASN A 215 5.37 6.78 12.55
N TRP A 216 6.30 6.53 11.62
CA TRP A 216 7.23 5.40 11.75
C TRP A 216 8.19 5.53 12.94
N ARG A 217 8.14 6.65 13.70
CA ARG A 217 9.10 7.04 14.76
C ARG A 217 10.55 7.05 14.24
N VAL A 218 10.67 7.22 12.93
CA VAL A 218 11.92 7.18 12.19
C VAL A 218 12.54 8.59 12.20
N TRP A 219 11.76 9.67 12.34
CA TRP A 219 12.25 11.04 12.15
C TRP A 219 11.93 11.99 13.30
N LYS A 220 12.82 12.98 13.47
CA LYS A 220 12.51 14.31 14.01
C LYS A 220 13.29 15.29 13.12
N ALA A 221 12.63 15.89 12.13
CA ALA A 221 13.36 16.69 11.14
C ALA A 221 13.81 18.02 11.76
N LEU A 222 15.12 18.27 11.74
CA LEU A 222 15.66 19.63 11.83
C LEU A 222 15.43 20.33 10.48
N PRO A 223 15.11 21.64 10.47
CA PRO A 223 14.89 22.37 9.22
C PRO A 223 16.11 22.23 8.30
N CYS A 224 15.92 21.56 7.16
CA CYS A 224 16.89 21.49 6.07
C CYS A 224 17.02 22.87 5.44
N CYS A 225 17.78 23.76 6.10
CA CYS A 225 18.36 24.99 5.59
C CYS A 225 19.11 25.71 6.73
N LEU A 226 20.22 25.15 7.19
CA LEU A 226 21.23 25.92 7.92
C LEU A 226 22.61 25.45 7.46
N PRO A 227 23.38 26.27 6.73
CA PRO A 227 24.81 26.04 6.58
C PRO A 227 25.44 26.38 7.92
N MET A 228 25.59 25.40 8.81
CA MET A 228 26.32 25.62 10.05
C MET A 228 27.23 24.45 10.39
N ILE A 229 28.48 24.63 9.98
CA ILE A 229 29.66 24.42 10.82
C ILE A 229 29.26 24.58 12.30
N LYS A 230 29.42 23.52 13.10
CA LYS A 230 29.90 23.64 14.48
C LYS A 230 30.63 22.36 14.87
N VAL A 231 31.95 22.45 14.75
CA VAL A 231 32.89 21.73 15.59
C VAL A 231 32.47 21.95 17.05
N ARG A 232 32.19 20.87 17.78
CA ARG A 232 32.47 20.84 19.21
C ARG A 232 33.11 19.50 19.55
N SER A 233 34.43 19.57 19.67
CA SER A 233 35.23 18.74 20.55
C SER A 233 34.61 18.69 21.95
N ARG A 234 34.29 17.49 22.42
CA ARG A 234 34.94 16.85 23.57
C ARG A 234 34.52 15.39 23.60
#